data_AF-A0A5E4F5Y3-F1
#
_entry.id   AF-A0A5E4F5Y3-F1
#
_cell.length_a   1.000
_cell.length_b   1.000
_cell.length_c   1.000
_cell.angle_alpha   90.00
_cell.angle_beta   90.00
_cell.angle_gamma   90.00
#
_symmetry.space_group_name_H-M   'P 1'
#
loop_
_entity.id
_entity.type
_entity.pdbx_description
1 polymer ?
#
loop_
_entity_poly.entity_id
_entity_poly.type
_entity_poly.pdbx_seq_one_letter_code
_entity_poly.pdbx_strand_id
1 'polypeptide(L)'
;MKQRMVHAYRHIAMGFAAKLTPEEVKAMENKEGFVSAHLQRTLPLHTTHSPEFLGLHHGLGLWEQTNYGEGVIIGVSDTGIGPDHPSFSDEGVSPPPAKWKGKCVFNGTVSNNKLIGAKNFIDAGKGKARRSAPFDQDGHGTHTSSTAAGNFVEGASLFGQANGTASGMAPYAHLAIYKVCGA
;
A
#
# COMPACT_ATOMS: atom_id res chain seq x y z
N MET A 1 -18.89 30.21 -5.86
CA MET A 1 -19.52 28.87 -5.80
C MET A 1 -18.53 27.88 -5.23
N LYS A 2 -18.88 27.08 -4.21
CA LYS A 2 -17.99 26.04 -3.65
C LYS A 2 -17.93 24.86 -4.62
N GLN A 3 -16.74 24.35 -4.91
CA GLN A 3 -16.52 23.18 -5.77
C GLN A 3 -17.15 21.93 -5.13
N ARG A 4 -18.15 21.33 -5.79
CA ARG A 4 -18.94 20.19 -5.27
C ARG A 4 -18.46 18.84 -5.77
N MET A 5 -17.93 18.79 -6.98
CA MET A 5 -17.34 17.60 -7.57
C MET A 5 -15.92 17.42 -7.04
N VAL A 6 -15.68 16.29 -6.36
CA VAL A 6 -14.41 15.95 -5.71
C VAL A 6 -13.52 15.18 -6.69
N HIS A 7 -14.08 14.17 -7.37
CA HIS A 7 -13.35 13.35 -8.32
C HIS A 7 -14.29 12.67 -9.32
N ALA A 8 -13.80 12.35 -10.51
CA ALA A 8 -14.53 11.56 -11.51
C ALA A 8 -13.72 10.31 -11.86
N TYR A 9 -14.34 9.14 -11.74
CA TYR A 9 -13.77 7.84 -12.04
C TYR A 9 -14.17 7.42 -13.46
N ARG A 10 -13.20 6.90 -14.24
CA ARG A 10 -13.43 6.47 -15.63
C ARG A 10 -12.81 5.13 -16.00
N HIS A 11 -11.91 4.59 -15.17
CA HIS A 11 -11.10 3.43 -15.55
C HIS A 11 -11.63 2.12 -14.97
N ILE A 12 -11.81 2.04 -13.64
CA ILE A 12 -12.29 0.81 -12.97
C ILE A 12 -13.82 0.84 -12.84
N ALA A 13 -14.37 2.02 -12.59
CA ALA A 13 -15.80 2.28 -12.58
C ALA A 13 -16.06 3.65 -13.24
N MET A 14 -17.21 3.78 -13.89
CA MET A 14 -17.74 5.07 -14.33
C MET A 14 -18.56 5.66 -13.18
N GLY A 15 -18.11 6.79 -12.64
CA GLY A 15 -18.80 7.44 -11.53
C GLY A 15 -18.08 8.67 -11.04
N PHE A 16 -18.50 9.22 -9.90
CA PHE A 16 -17.87 10.38 -9.30
C PHE A 16 -18.04 10.41 -7.78
N ALA A 17 -17.12 11.11 -7.11
CA ALA A 17 -17.27 11.53 -5.73
C ALA A 17 -17.70 13.01 -5.72
N ALA A 18 -18.77 13.33 -4.99
CA ALA A 18 -19.27 14.68 -4.87
C ALA A 18 -19.87 14.95 -3.48
N LYS A 19 -19.93 16.24 -3.12
CA LYS A 19 -20.64 16.72 -1.93
C LYS A 19 -22.10 16.97 -2.29
N LEU A 20 -22.96 16.03 -1.94
CA LEU A 20 -24.41 16.06 -2.18
C LEU A 20 -25.17 16.00 -0.85
N THR A 21 -26.35 16.61 -0.80
CA THR A 21 -27.31 16.43 0.29
C THR A 21 -28.04 15.10 0.12
N PRO A 22 -28.67 14.56 1.18
CA PRO A 22 -29.48 13.35 1.07
C PRO A 22 -30.57 13.44 -0.01
N GLU A 23 -31.20 14.61 -0.18
CA GLU A 23 -32.24 14.84 -1.18
C GLU A 23 -31.68 14.77 -2.61
N GLU A 24 -30.49 15.32 -2.82
CA GLU A 24 -29.81 15.26 -4.12
C GLU A 24 -29.34 13.84 -4.46
N VAL A 25 -28.89 13.06 -3.47
CA VAL A 25 -28.58 11.64 -3.68
C VAL A 25 -29.85 10.87 -4.07
N LYS A 26 -30.97 11.14 -3.39
CA LYS A 26 -32.27 10.54 -3.75
C LYS A 26 -32.75 10.95 -5.14
N ALA A 27 -32.49 12.19 -5.56
CA ALA A 27 -32.77 12.63 -6.92
C ALA A 27 -31.87 11.90 -7.96
N MET A 28 -30.61 11.61 -7.60
CA MET A 28 -29.67 10.87 -8.44
C MET A 28 -30.08 9.41 -8.67
N GLU A 29 -30.73 8.76 -7.69
CA GLU A 29 -31.24 7.38 -7.82
C GLU A 29 -32.19 7.20 -9.01
N ASN A 30 -32.86 8.27 -9.43
CA ASN A 30 -33.81 8.26 -10.55
C ASN A 30 -33.16 8.60 -11.91
N LYS A 31 -31.83 8.77 -11.97
CA LYS A 31 -31.12 9.07 -13.22
C LYS A 31 -30.76 7.78 -13.95
N GLU A 32 -30.94 7.79 -15.26
CA GLU A 32 -30.43 6.73 -16.13
C GLU A 32 -28.92 6.56 -15.92
N GLY A 33 -28.48 5.31 -15.73
CA GLY A 33 -27.08 4.97 -15.45
C GLY A 33 -26.69 5.02 -13.96
N PHE A 34 -27.60 5.38 -13.04
CA PHE A 34 -27.35 5.22 -11.62
C PHE A 34 -27.34 3.74 -11.23
N VAL A 35 -26.33 3.32 -10.47
CA VAL A 35 -26.18 1.94 -9.97
C VAL A 35 -26.27 1.91 -8.45
N SER A 36 -25.44 2.70 -7.76
CA SER A 36 -25.47 2.84 -6.30
C SER A 36 -24.78 4.13 -5.84
N ALA A 37 -25.06 4.53 -4.60
CA ALA A 37 -24.34 5.60 -3.90
C ALA A 37 -23.96 5.15 -2.49
N HIS A 38 -22.75 5.50 -2.06
CA HIS A 38 -22.23 5.16 -0.73
C HIS A 38 -21.63 6.40 -0.07
N LEU A 39 -21.93 6.59 1.21
CA LEU A 39 -21.33 7.66 2.00
C LEU A 39 -19.83 7.38 2.20
N GLN A 40 -18.98 8.38 1.97
CA GLN A 40 -17.56 8.29 2.28
C GLN A 40 -17.35 8.12 3.79
N ARG A 41 -16.55 7.12 4.20
CA ARG A 41 -16.21 6.84 5.61
C ARG A 41 -14.69 6.71 5.76
N THR A 42 -14.18 7.10 6.92
CA THR A 42 -12.80 6.81 7.35
C THR A 42 -12.80 5.46 8.07
N LEU A 43 -11.84 4.58 7.77
CA LEU A 43 -11.72 3.26 8.39
C LEU A 43 -10.48 3.23 9.33
N PRO A 44 -10.54 2.52 10.48
CA PRO A 44 -9.40 2.33 11.37
C PRO A 44 -8.41 1.31 10.80
N LEU A 45 -7.14 1.46 11.19
CA LEU A 45 -6.03 0.59 10.80
C LEU A 45 -5.88 -0.59 11.79
N HIS A 46 -5.57 -1.79 11.30
CA HIS A 46 -5.32 -2.98 12.13
C HIS A 46 -4.23 -3.86 11.50
N THR A 47 -3.24 -4.35 12.25
CA THR A 47 -2.47 -5.61 11.98
C THR A 47 -1.62 -6.06 13.20
N THR A 48 -1.38 -7.38 13.36
CA THR A 48 -0.37 -7.99 14.27
C THR A 48 0.26 -9.30 13.72
N HIS A 49 1.38 -9.68 14.35
CA HIS A 49 2.30 -10.83 14.21
C HIS A 49 1.70 -12.14 13.64
N SER A 50 2.30 -12.73 12.59
CA SER A 50 1.70 -13.90 11.92
C SER A 50 2.63 -14.93 11.23
N PRO A 51 3.85 -14.64 10.72
CA PRO A 51 4.56 -15.62 9.87
C PRO A 51 5.00 -16.89 10.60
N GLU A 52 5.68 -16.77 11.75
CA GLU A 52 6.14 -17.92 12.54
C GLU A 52 4.98 -18.74 13.12
N PHE A 53 3.90 -18.06 13.53
CA PHE A 53 2.68 -18.73 14.00
C PHE A 53 2.09 -19.67 12.94
N LEU A 54 2.26 -19.35 11.65
CA LEU A 54 1.76 -20.15 10.53
C LEU A 54 2.75 -21.23 10.05
N GLY A 55 3.89 -21.42 10.73
CA GLY A 55 4.88 -22.44 10.37
C GLY A 55 5.64 -22.16 9.06
N LEU A 56 5.74 -20.88 8.66
CA LEU A 56 6.50 -20.46 7.49
C LEU A 56 7.97 -20.31 7.85
N HIS A 57 8.83 -21.18 7.30
CA HIS A 57 10.27 -21.22 7.58
C HIS A 57 11.09 -21.14 6.29
N HIS A 58 12.23 -20.46 6.35
CA HIS A 58 13.15 -20.35 5.22
C HIS A 58 13.65 -21.74 4.78
N GLY A 59 13.61 -22.02 3.49
CA GLY A 59 14.05 -23.27 2.86
C GLY A 59 13.08 -24.45 2.98
N LEU A 60 11.84 -24.22 3.45
CA LEU A 60 10.88 -25.30 3.70
C LEU A 60 9.45 -24.89 3.31
N GLY A 61 8.62 -25.90 3.02
CA GLY A 61 7.16 -25.76 2.96
C GLY A 61 6.66 -24.81 1.87
N LEU A 62 5.63 -24.01 2.20
CA LEU A 62 4.94 -23.16 1.23
C LEU A 62 5.86 -22.11 0.59
N TRP A 63 6.86 -21.61 1.32
CA TRP A 63 7.79 -20.61 0.80
C TRP A 63 8.68 -21.16 -0.31
N GLU A 64 9.24 -22.36 -0.13
CA GLU A 64 10.01 -23.01 -1.18
C GLU A 64 9.13 -23.33 -2.40
N GLN A 65 7.92 -23.85 -2.18
CA GLN A 65 6.98 -24.21 -3.25
C GLN A 65 6.48 -23.00 -4.05
N THR A 66 6.36 -21.83 -3.42
CA THR A 66 5.88 -20.59 -4.05
C THR A 66 7.02 -19.62 -4.39
N ASN A 67 8.27 -20.07 -4.23
CA ASN A 67 9.45 -19.26 -4.45
C ASN A 67 9.38 -17.90 -3.73
N TYR A 68 8.92 -17.92 -2.47
CA TYR A 68 8.82 -16.75 -1.59
C TYR A 68 7.99 -15.57 -2.15
N GLY A 69 7.12 -15.84 -3.13
CA GLY A 69 6.32 -14.84 -3.82
C GLY A 69 7.09 -14.04 -4.90
N GLU A 70 8.20 -14.55 -5.41
CA GLU A 70 8.97 -13.89 -6.47
C GLU A 70 8.08 -13.51 -7.68
N GLY A 71 8.25 -12.28 -8.18
CA GLY A 71 7.48 -11.74 -9.30
C GLY A 71 6.03 -11.32 -8.96
N VAL A 72 5.57 -11.55 -7.73
CA VAL A 72 4.31 -11.01 -7.21
C VAL A 72 4.53 -9.56 -6.80
N ILE A 73 3.53 -8.70 -7.06
CA ILE A 73 3.54 -7.29 -6.67
C ILE A 73 2.41 -7.08 -5.67
N ILE A 74 2.76 -6.73 -4.43
CA ILE A 74 1.79 -6.43 -3.37
C ILE A 74 1.57 -4.92 -3.34
N GLY A 75 0.33 -4.51 -3.59
CA GLY A 75 -0.11 -3.12 -3.44
C GLY A 75 -0.55 -2.85 -2.00
N VAL A 76 0.06 -1.86 -1.34
CA VAL A 76 -0.26 -1.49 0.04
C VAL A 76 -0.87 -0.09 0.08
N SER A 77 -2.12 0.02 0.57
CA SER A 77 -2.83 1.30 0.74
C SER A 77 -2.85 1.68 2.21
N ASP A 78 -1.94 2.57 2.64
CA ASP A 78 -1.71 2.84 4.07
C ASP A 78 -1.17 4.27 4.32
N THR A 79 -0.39 4.50 5.39
CA THR A 79 0.19 5.81 5.78
C THR A 79 1.45 6.20 5.00
N GLY A 80 1.94 5.34 4.11
CA GLY A 80 3.16 5.54 3.32
C GLY A 80 4.20 4.46 3.56
N ILE A 81 5.47 4.79 3.31
CA ILE A 81 6.59 3.90 3.64
C ILE A 81 7.81 4.69 4.15
N GLY A 82 8.56 4.10 5.08
CA GLY A 82 9.94 4.46 5.42
C GLY A 82 10.88 3.65 4.54
N PRO A 83 11.29 4.16 3.37
CA PRO A 83 11.90 3.34 2.31
C PRO A 83 13.32 2.86 2.65
N ASP A 84 14.02 3.57 3.53
CA ASP A 84 15.38 3.22 3.96
C ASP A 84 15.39 2.14 5.07
N HIS A 85 14.22 1.61 5.45
CA HIS A 85 14.12 0.56 6.46
C HIS A 85 14.73 -0.76 5.94
N PRO A 86 15.53 -1.51 6.73
CA PRO A 86 16.23 -2.71 6.28
C PRO A 86 15.35 -3.78 5.63
N SER A 87 14.10 -3.92 6.10
CA SER A 87 13.11 -4.84 5.51
C SER A 87 12.78 -4.54 4.04
N PHE A 88 13.18 -3.39 3.49
CA PHE A 88 12.95 -3.02 2.09
C PHE A 88 14.22 -3.09 1.23
N SER A 89 15.27 -3.73 1.74
CA SER A 89 16.40 -4.19 0.92
C SER A 89 15.93 -5.06 -0.24
N ASP A 90 16.56 -4.91 -1.39
CA ASP A 90 16.31 -5.72 -2.58
C ASP A 90 17.33 -6.84 -2.78
N GLU A 91 18.10 -7.16 -1.75
CA GLU A 91 18.97 -8.33 -1.72
C GLU A 91 18.18 -9.62 -1.99
N GLY A 92 18.63 -10.41 -2.97
CA GLY A 92 17.94 -11.62 -3.41
C GLY A 92 16.64 -11.38 -4.18
N VAL A 93 16.23 -10.12 -4.41
CA VAL A 93 15.00 -9.79 -5.14
C VAL A 93 15.32 -9.53 -6.62
N SER A 94 14.77 -10.37 -7.48
CA SER A 94 14.87 -10.23 -8.94
C SER A 94 14.28 -8.89 -9.44
N PRO A 95 14.62 -8.44 -10.66
CA PRO A 95 14.01 -7.25 -11.25
C PRO A 95 12.48 -7.33 -11.36
N PRO A 96 11.75 -6.20 -11.30
CA PRO A 96 10.30 -6.20 -11.41
C PRO A 96 9.81 -6.81 -12.73
N PRO A 97 8.63 -7.48 -12.74
CA PRO A 97 8.03 -8.02 -13.94
C PRO A 97 7.84 -6.96 -15.03
N ALA A 98 8.14 -7.30 -16.30
CA ALA A 98 8.00 -6.37 -17.43
C ALA A 98 6.59 -5.77 -17.62
N LYS A 99 5.56 -6.45 -17.10
CA LYS A 99 4.17 -5.97 -17.06
C LYS A 99 3.97 -4.77 -16.11
N TRP A 100 4.88 -4.54 -15.17
CA TRP A 100 4.80 -3.43 -14.24
C TRP A 100 4.99 -2.09 -14.96
N LYS A 101 4.03 -1.19 -14.78
CA LYS A 101 4.04 0.17 -15.36
C LYS A 101 3.98 1.27 -14.30
N GLY A 102 3.99 0.88 -13.01
CA GLY A 102 4.02 1.84 -11.91
C GLY A 102 5.36 2.56 -11.84
N LYS A 103 5.38 3.62 -11.02
CA LYS A 103 6.56 4.44 -10.77
C LYS A 103 6.57 4.85 -9.31
N CYS A 104 7.75 5.00 -8.76
CA CYS A 104 7.94 5.66 -7.49
C CYS A 104 8.02 7.16 -7.68
N VAL A 105 7.28 7.88 -6.85
CA VAL A 105 7.24 9.34 -6.84
C VAL A 105 7.92 9.81 -5.55
N PHE A 106 9.24 9.73 -5.53
CA PHE A 106 10.09 10.33 -4.50
C PHE A 106 10.85 11.53 -5.09
N ASN A 107 11.27 12.48 -4.25
CA ASN A 107 12.20 13.54 -4.65
C ASN A 107 13.65 12.98 -4.67
N GLY A 108 13.89 11.87 -5.37
CA GLY A 108 15.18 11.16 -5.43
C GLY A 108 15.07 9.69 -5.86
N THR A 109 16.20 8.99 -5.97
CA THR A 109 16.27 7.57 -6.37
C THR A 109 16.15 6.65 -5.15
N VAL A 110 14.93 6.49 -4.66
CA VAL A 110 14.60 5.69 -3.47
C VAL A 110 14.05 4.30 -3.84
N SER A 111 13.93 4.05 -5.15
CA SER A 111 13.34 2.80 -5.67
C SER A 111 14.42 1.78 -5.94
N ASN A 112 14.10 0.53 -5.70
CA ASN A 112 14.98 -0.62 -5.92
C ASN A 112 14.12 -1.80 -6.42
N ASN A 113 14.67 -3.01 -6.51
CA ASN A 113 13.88 -4.15 -6.98
C ASN A 113 12.81 -4.59 -5.98
N LYS A 114 12.91 -4.23 -4.69
CA LYS A 114 11.88 -4.49 -3.68
C LYS A 114 10.75 -3.46 -3.74
N LEU A 115 11.07 -2.17 -3.69
CA LEU A 115 10.15 -1.04 -3.71
C LEU A 115 10.06 -0.45 -5.13
N ILE A 116 9.08 -0.94 -5.89
CA ILE A 116 8.96 -0.69 -7.34
C ILE A 116 7.89 0.34 -7.70
N GLY A 117 7.07 0.74 -6.72
CA GLY A 117 6.05 1.79 -6.87
C GLY A 117 5.78 2.51 -5.58
N ALA A 118 5.52 3.82 -5.66
CA ALA A 118 5.17 4.62 -4.50
C ALA A 118 4.43 5.90 -4.93
N LYS A 119 3.22 6.14 -4.42
CA LYS A 119 2.41 7.35 -4.70
C LYS A 119 1.69 7.84 -3.45
N ASN A 120 1.41 9.15 -3.43
CA ASN A 120 0.68 9.82 -2.34
C ASN A 120 -0.65 10.39 -2.85
N PHE A 121 -1.74 10.09 -2.14
CA PHE A 121 -3.11 10.43 -2.51
C PHE A 121 -3.89 11.21 -1.44
N ILE A 122 -3.31 11.54 -0.28
CA ILE A 122 -4.03 12.21 0.84
C ILE A 122 -4.80 13.47 0.39
N ASP A 123 -4.22 14.26 -0.53
CA ASP A 123 -4.84 15.50 -1.01
C ASP A 123 -5.41 15.40 -2.43
N ALA A 124 -5.52 14.18 -2.99
CA ALA A 124 -6.06 13.98 -4.34
C ALA A 124 -7.51 14.49 -4.48
N GLY A 125 -8.33 14.38 -3.43
CA GLY A 125 -9.69 14.91 -3.38
C GLY A 125 -9.79 16.43 -3.17
N LYS A 126 -8.68 17.13 -2.89
CA LYS A 126 -8.64 18.59 -2.73
C LYS A 126 -8.13 19.31 -3.98
N GLY A 127 -8.01 18.61 -5.11
CA GLY A 127 -7.44 19.15 -6.36
C GLY A 127 -5.94 19.48 -6.26
N LYS A 128 -5.29 19.08 -5.17
CA LYS A 128 -3.88 19.28 -4.90
C LYS A 128 -3.28 17.92 -4.60
N ALA A 129 -3.24 17.01 -5.57
CA ALA A 129 -2.42 15.81 -5.41
C ALA A 129 -0.98 16.28 -5.21
N ARG A 130 -0.57 16.45 -3.94
CA ARG A 130 0.78 16.86 -3.61
C ARG A 130 1.65 15.75 -4.14
N ARG A 131 2.54 16.08 -5.09
CA ARG A 131 3.66 15.22 -5.51
C ARG A 131 4.67 15.01 -4.37
N SER A 132 4.27 15.28 -3.13
CA SER A 132 5.08 15.02 -1.95
C SER A 132 5.35 13.53 -1.88
N ALA A 133 6.60 13.22 -1.58
CA ALA A 133 7.04 11.86 -1.38
C ALA A 133 6.10 11.11 -0.42
N PRO A 134 5.79 9.83 -0.69
CA PRO A 134 4.90 9.01 0.13
C PRO A 134 5.60 8.50 1.40
N PHE A 135 6.40 9.36 2.05
CA PHE A 135 7.07 9.03 3.29
C PHE A 135 6.05 8.75 4.38
N ASP A 136 6.26 7.66 5.10
CA ASP A 136 5.52 7.35 6.31
C ASP A 136 5.99 8.26 7.45
N GLN A 137 5.04 8.89 8.14
CA GLN A 137 5.30 9.72 9.33
C GLN A 137 4.62 9.13 10.57
N ASP A 138 3.86 8.05 10.39
CA ASP A 138 3.08 7.39 11.44
C ASP A 138 3.76 6.06 11.83
N GLY A 139 4.19 5.29 10.83
CA GLY A 139 4.88 4.01 11.00
C GLY A 139 4.00 2.81 10.64
N HIS A 140 2.67 2.95 10.64
CA HIS A 140 1.76 1.85 10.34
C HIS A 140 1.98 1.27 8.93
N GLY A 141 2.15 2.12 7.92
CA GLY A 141 2.40 1.70 6.54
C GLY A 141 3.72 0.96 6.36
N THR A 142 4.75 1.39 7.07
CA THR A 142 6.05 0.71 7.10
C THR A 142 5.93 -0.66 7.77
N HIS A 143 5.28 -0.73 8.92
CA HIS A 143 5.09 -1.97 9.68
C HIS A 143 4.22 -3.00 8.93
N THR A 144 3.13 -2.55 8.30
CA THR A 144 2.27 -3.42 7.48
C THR A 144 2.98 -3.92 6.24
N SER A 145 3.70 -3.04 5.54
CA SER A 145 4.46 -3.41 4.35
C SER A 145 5.57 -4.42 4.66
N SER A 146 6.28 -4.26 5.79
CA SER A 146 7.28 -5.23 6.23
C SER A 146 6.67 -6.56 6.68
N THR A 147 5.49 -6.55 7.29
CA THR A 147 4.76 -7.79 7.62
C THR A 147 4.31 -8.54 6.35
N ALA A 148 3.87 -7.82 5.32
CA ALA A 148 3.43 -8.44 4.07
C ALA A 148 4.60 -8.98 3.23
N ALA A 149 5.62 -8.17 2.99
CA ALA A 149 6.73 -8.49 2.09
C ALA A 149 8.06 -7.86 2.52
N GLY A 150 8.32 -7.73 3.82
CA GLY A 150 9.66 -7.44 4.31
C GLY A 150 10.64 -8.52 3.89
N ASN A 151 11.81 -8.12 3.42
CA ASN A 151 12.93 -9.02 3.22
C ASN A 151 13.47 -9.51 4.59
N PHE A 152 14.36 -10.50 4.56
CA PHE A 152 14.99 -11.03 5.75
C PHE A 152 15.87 -9.97 6.43
N VAL A 153 15.66 -9.75 7.73
CA VAL A 153 16.45 -8.83 8.56
C VAL A 153 16.92 -9.60 9.79
N GLU A 154 18.19 -10.00 9.79
CA GLU A 154 18.82 -10.72 10.89
C GLU A 154 19.01 -9.83 12.13
N GLY A 155 18.89 -10.42 13.33
CA GLY A 155 19.10 -9.72 14.60
C GLY A 155 18.06 -8.65 14.91
N ALA A 156 16.90 -8.70 14.27
CA ALA A 156 15.80 -7.79 14.53
C ALA A 156 15.26 -8.03 15.96
N SER A 157 15.10 -6.96 16.72
CA SER A 157 14.51 -6.99 18.06
C SER A 157 13.94 -5.63 18.45
N LEU A 158 13.00 -5.62 19.39
CA LEU A 158 12.49 -4.40 20.02
C LEU A 158 12.92 -4.38 21.49
N PHE A 159 13.89 -3.53 21.84
CA PHE A 159 14.48 -3.48 23.19
C PHE A 159 14.93 -4.87 23.70
N GLY A 160 15.48 -5.70 22.80
CA GLY A 160 15.92 -7.07 23.08
C GLY A 160 14.81 -8.13 23.12
N GLN A 161 13.54 -7.72 22.96
CA GLN A 161 12.41 -8.65 22.83
C GLN A 161 12.27 -9.15 21.40
N ALA A 162 11.76 -10.38 21.26
CA ALA A 162 11.52 -11.06 19.98
C ALA A 162 12.77 -11.08 19.07
N ASN A 163 13.95 -11.32 19.65
CA ASN A 163 15.19 -11.40 18.90
C ASN A 163 15.16 -12.57 17.90
N GLY A 164 15.39 -12.28 16.63
CA GLY A 164 15.41 -13.28 15.58
C GLY A 164 15.63 -12.66 14.20
N THR A 165 15.22 -13.40 13.16
CA THR A 165 15.19 -12.87 11.80
C THR A 165 13.79 -12.40 11.49
N ALA A 166 13.60 -11.09 11.34
CA ALA A 166 12.33 -10.55 10.88
C ALA A 166 12.17 -10.82 9.38
N SER A 167 10.94 -11.14 8.97
CA SER A 167 10.60 -11.43 7.58
C SER A 167 9.13 -11.13 7.34
N GLY A 168 8.80 -10.73 6.11
CA GLY A 168 7.41 -10.68 5.66
C GLY A 168 6.88 -12.05 5.27
N MET A 169 5.59 -12.12 4.97
CA MET A 169 4.93 -13.32 4.45
C MET A 169 5.40 -13.71 3.04
N ALA A 170 5.82 -12.76 2.23
CA ALA A 170 6.35 -12.98 0.89
C ALA A 170 7.67 -12.21 0.70
N PRO A 171 8.80 -12.74 1.21
CA PRO A 171 10.06 -11.99 1.31
C PRO A 171 10.65 -11.55 -0.03
N TYR A 172 10.32 -12.21 -1.14
CA TYR A 172 10.80 -11.84 -2.48
C TYR A 172 9.72 -11.19 -3.36
N ALA A 173 8.55 -10.89 -2.80
CA ALA A 173 7.55 -10.07 -3.48
C ALA A 173 7.99 -8.59 -3.56
N HIS A 174 7.55 -7.92 -4.61
CA HIS A 174 7.72 -6.48 -4.77
C HIS A 174 6.61 -5.70 -4.06
N LEU A 175 6.92 -4.47 -3.66
CA LEU A 175 6.00 -3.53 -3.02
C LEU A 175 5.64 -2.37 -3.95
N ALA A 176 4.34 -2.06 -4.00
CA ALA A 176 3.81 -0.84 -4.58
C ALA A 176 2.98 -0.08 -3.53
N ILE A 177 3.50 1.06 -3.08
CA ILE A 177 2.95 1.81 -1.95
C ILE A 177 2.00 2.91 -2.41
N TYR A 178 0.85 3.00 -1.77
CA TYR A 178 -0.17 4.00 -2.01
C TYR A 178 -0.54 4.66 -0.69
N LYS A 179 0.07 5.81 -0.41
CA LYS A 179 -0.23 6.59 0.78
C LYS A 179 -1.62 7.23 0.63
N VAL A 180 -2.59 6.72 1.36
CA VAL A 180 -3.99 7.18 1.37
C VAL A 180 -4.42 7.68 2.75
N CYS A 181 -3.71 7.27 3.80
CA CYS A 181 -3.91 7.71 5.17
C CYS A 181 -2.85 8.76 5.54
N GLY A 182 -3.26 9.79 6.27
CA GLY A 182 -2.39 10.81 6.86
C GLY A 182 -2.66 10.95 8.35
N ALA A 183 -1.73 11.60 9.04
CA ALA A 183 -1.96 12.12 10.40
C ALA A 183 -2.99 13.27 10.38
#